data_AF-A0A7S3MMP5-F1
#
_entry.id   AF-A0A7S3MMP5-F1
#
_cell.length_a   1.000
_cell.length_b   1.000
_cell.length_c   1.000
_cell.angle_alpha   90.00
_cell.angle_beta   90.00
_cell.angle_gamma   90.00
#
_symmetry.space_group_name_H-M   'P 1'
#
loop_
_entity.id
_entity.type
_entity.pdbx_description
1 polymer ?
#
loop_
_entity_poly.entity_id
_entity_poly.type
_entity_poly.pdbx_seq_one_letter_code
_entity_poly.pdbx_strand_id
1 'polypeptide(L)'
;DTAPQEDKLEHFKSISPKFIEEHGEDADRVRLCVNIEQNWMGLDNWVDQKWRASGVRFLDDKRYSDWVVGANAGDKPWVIMFAYTPLYMGSLNQPTDNMMRNLACLAKVYGDRINFGFMDFRASEKVSENYDINLDYGKITPAIIAFDHEKAYPANLSTLSAQKLAYFVENFKTDCQFCGQKMREPRTELTMYLEYTKNTLANSEIYVDTYNFLQEKTNNTWVHDS
;
A
#
# COMPACT_ATOMS: atom_id res chain seq x y z
N ASP A 1 3.40 -27.16 -0.61
CA ASP A 1 2.12 -26.98 -1.34
C ASP A 1 1.32 -28.25 -1.64
N THR A 2 1.91 -29.45 -1.57
CA THR A 2 1.26 -30.71 -1.98
C THR A 2 0.49 -31.47 -0.88
N ALA A 3 0.51 -31.00 0.37
CA ALA A 3 -0.23 -31.65 1.46
C ALA A 3 -1.75 -31.49 1.29
N PRO A 4 -2.56 -32.51 1.66
CA PRO A 4 -4.02 -32.41 1.77
C PRO A 4 -4.46 -31.18 2.59
N GLN A 5 -5.64 -30.64 2.26
CA GLN A 5 -6.17 -29.46 2.95
C GLN A 5 -6.40 -29.72 4.44
N GLU A 6 -6.79 -30.94 4.80
CA GLU A 6 -7.01 -31.38 6.19
C GLU A 6 -5.70 -31.36 6.99
N ASP A 7 -4.61 -31.89 6.44
CA ASP A 7 -3.29 -31.87 7.06
C ASP A 7 -2.77 -30.43 7.26
N LYS A 8 -2.99 -29.55 6.27
CA LYS A 8 -2.66 -28.12 6.39
C LYS A 8 -3.45 -27.47 7.52
N LEU A 9 -4.76 -27.74 7.59
CA LEU A 9 -5.64 -27.20 8.62
C LEU A 9 -5.21 -27.67 10.01
N GLU A 10 -4.91 -28.96 10.18
CA GLU A 10 -4.45 -29.53 11.45
C GLU A 10 -3.12 -28.91 11.88
N HIS A 11 -2.14 -28.83 10.96
CA HIS A 11 -0.86 -28.19 11.22
C HIS A 11 -1.04 -26.75 11.70
N PHE A 12 -1.75 -25.91 10.94
CA PHE A 12 -1.88 -24.51 11.29
C PHE A 12 -2.72 -24.28 12.55
N LYS A 13 -3.69 -25.16 12.85
CA LYS A 13 -4.43 -25.13 14.11
C LYS A 13 -3.55 -25.50 15.30
N SER A 14 -2.68 -26.50 15.16
CA SER A 14 -1.79 -26.93 16.26
C SER A 14 -0.82 -25.83 16.73
N ILE A 15 -0.41 -24.93 15.82
CA ILE A 15 0.47 -23.80 16.16
C ILE A 15 -0.29 -22.50 16.52
N SER A 16 -1.63 -22.49 16.44
CA SER A 16 -2.43 -21.28 16.68
C SER A 16 -2.33 -20.75 18.12
N PRO A 17 -2.34 -21.57 19.19
CA PRO A 17 -2.29 -21.05 20.56
C PRO A 17 -1.08 -20.16 20.82
N LYS A 18 0.11 -20.62 20.42
CA LYS A 18 1.35 -19.84 20.54
C LYS A 18 1.30 -18.57 19.68
N PHE A 19 0.78 -18.68 18.46
CA PHE A 19 0.68 -17.55 17.55
C PHE A 19 -0.26 -16.45 18.08
N ILE A 20 -1.38 -16.84 18.68
CA ILE A 20 -2.33 -15.93 19.32
C ILE A 20 -1.69 -15.23 20.52
N GLU A 21 -0.93 -15.95 21.34
CA GLU A 21 -0.19 -15.35 22.47
C GLU A 21 0.81 -14.28 22.01
N GLU A 22 1.50 -14.53 20.89
CA GLU A 22 2.54 -13.62 20.38
C GLU A 22 1.97 -12.45 19.55
N HIS A 23 0.85 -12.64 18.84
CA HIS A 23 0.38 -11.72 17.80
C HIS A 23 -1.11 -11.38 17.84
N GLY A 24 -1.90 -12.01 18.72
CA GLY A 24 -3.33 -11.78 18.85
C GLY A 24 -4.20 -12.64 17.92
N GLU A 25 -5.50 -12.67 18.24
CA GLU A 25 -6.49 -13.51 17.54
C GLU A 25 -6.71 -13.09 16.09
N ASP A 26 -6.77 -11.79 15.82
CA ASP A 26 -7.03 -11.31 14.46
C ASP A 26 -5.86 -11.61 13.51
N ALA A 27 -4.62 -11.47 13.98
CA ALA A 27 -3.43 -11.87 13.22
C ALA A 27 -3.46 -13.38 12.91
N ASP A 28 -3.91 -14.21 13.86
CA ASP A 28 -4.08 -15.65 13.64
C ASP A 28 -5.16 -15.94 12.58
N ARG A 29 -6.29 -15.25 12.64
CA ARG A 29 -7.39 -15.38 11.65
C ARG A 29 -6.92 -15.01 10.25
N VAL A 30 -6.12 -13.96 10.10
CA VAL A 30 -5.50 -13.59 8.80
C VAL A 30 -4.56 -14.70 8.33
N ARG A 31 -3.68 -15.19 9.22
CA ARG A 31 -2.74 -16.29 8.92
C ARG A 31 -3.46 -17.55 8.45
N LEU A 32 -4.53 -17.95 9.12
CA LEU A 32 -5.35 -19.11 8.75
C LEU A 32 -6.01 -18.89 7.38
N CYS A 33 -6.61 -17.72 7.14
CA CYS A 33 -7.21 -17.38 5.85
C CYS A 33 -6.20 -17.48 4.69
N VAL A 34 -5.01 -16.89 4.84
CA VAL A 34 -3.98 -16.87 3.80
C VAL A 34 -3.48 -18.27 3.45
N ASN A 35 -3.33 -19.14 4.45
CA ASN A 35 -2.69 -20.44 4.26
C ASN A 35 -3.67 -21.59 3.95
N ILE A 36 -4.96 -21.46 4.32
CA ILE A 36 -5.93 -22.55 4.26
C ILE A 36 -6.99 -22.30 3.18
N GLU A 37 -7.42 -21.05 2.98
CA GLU A 37 -8.50 -20.72 2.03
C GLU A 37 -7.95 -20.54 0.60
N GLN A 38 -7.20 -21.53 0.08
CA GLN A 38 -6.36 -21.41 -1.13
C GLN A 38 -7.07 -21.38 -2.51
N ASN A 39 -8.38 -21.14 -2.60
CA ASN A 39 -9.07 -21.16 -3.90
C ASN A 39 -8.97 -19.86 -4.72
N TRP A 40 -7.83 -19.18 -4.63
CA TRP A 40 -7.53 -17.90 -5.29
C TRP A 40 -6.82 -18.05 -6.64
N MET A 41 -6.55 -19.28 -7.10
CA MET A 41 -5.87 -19.51 -8.37
C MET A 41 -6.74 -19.11 -9.58
N GLY A 42 -6.10 -18.53 -10.59
CA GLY A 42 -6.68 -18.21 -11.89
C GLY A 42 -7.00 -16.72 -12.07
N LEU A 43 -6.39 -16.13 -13.10
CA LEU A 43 -6.67 -14.78 -13.62
C LEU A 43 -8.10 -14.63 -14.17
N ASP A 44 -8.75 -15.76 -14.47
CA ASP A 44 -9.84 -15.81 -15.46
C ASP A 44 -11.25 -15.49 -14.92
N ASN A 45 -11.44 -15.36 -13.61
CA ASN A 45 -12.76 -15.06 -13.04
C ASN A 45 -12.76 -13.69 -12.35
N TRP A 46 -12.81 -12.65 -13.19
CA TRP A 46 -13.06 -11.25 -12.86
C TRP A 46 -12.58 -10.83 -11.47
N VAL A 47 -11.32 -10.41 -11.45
CA VAL A 47 -10.67 -9.53 -10.48
C VAL A 47 -11.69 -8.76 -9.60
N ASP A 48 -12.60 -7.99 -10.19
CA ASP A 48 -13.58 -7.19 -9.45
C ASP A 48 -14.68 -8.02 -8.72
N GLN A 49 -15.16 -9.14 -9.26
CA GLN A 49 -16.20 -9.96 -8.60
C GLN A 49 -15.68 -10.67 -7.35
N LYS A 50 -14.50 -11.32 -7.44
CA LYS A 50 -13.88 -11.97 -6.27
C LYS A 50 -13.48 -10.95 -5.20
N TRP A 51 -12.96 -9.79 -5.61
CA TRP A 51 -12.55 -8.73 -4.68
C TRP A 51 -13.75 -8.10 -3.97
N ARG A 52 -14.82 -7.81 -4.71
CA ARG A 52 -16.05 -7.30 -4.11
C ARG A 52 -16.65 -8.28 -3.11
N ALA A 53 -16.58 -9.59 -3.41
CA ALA A 53 -17.06 -10.64 -2.51
C ALA A 53 -16.24 -10.74 -1.22
N SER A 54 -14.94 -10.40 -1.26
CA SER A 54 -14.09 -10.33 -0.05
C SER A 54 -14.11 -8.97 0.65
N GLY A 55 -14.88 -7.99 0.16
CA GLY A 55 -14.98 -6.66 0.74
C GLY A 55 -13.89 -5.68 0.28
N VAL A 56 -13.04 -6.06 -0.67
CA VAL A 56 -12.04 -5.17 -1.28
C VAL A 56 -12.68 -4.37 -2.43
N ARG A 57 -12.40 -3.07 -2.50
CA ARG A 57 -12.94 -2.18 -3.53
C ARG A 57 -11.84 -1.71 -4.49
N PHE A 58 -12.10 -1.79 -5.79
CA PHE A 58 -11.28 -1.10 -6.79
C PHE A 58 -11.56 0.40 -6.76
N LEU A 59 -10.51 1.21 -6.65
CA LEU A 59 -10.56 2.66 -6.61
C LEU A 59 -9.85 3.24 -7.84
N ASP A 60 -10.55 4.12 -8.55
CA ASP A 60 -9.97 5.08 -9.48
C ASP A 60 -9.79 6.43 -8.77
N ASP A 61 -9.23 7.43 -9.46
CA ASP A 61 -9.01 8.77 -8.91
C ASP A 61 -10.29 9.36 -8.31
N LYS A 62 -11.43 9.18 -8.99
CA LYS A 62 -12.71 9.72 -8.54
C LYS A 62 -13.19 9.03 -7.27
N ARG A 63 -13.18 7.71 -7.21
CA ARG A 63 -13.58 6.95 -6.02
C ARG A 63 -12.65 7.20 -4.84
N TYR A 64 -11.36 7.34 -5.10
CA TYR A 64 -10.40 7.75 -4.07
C TYR A 64 -10.78 9.11 -3.48
N SER A 65 -11.00 10.11 -4.34
CA SER A 65 -11.43 11.46 -3.92
C SER A 65 -12.74 11.40 -3.12
N ASP A 66 -13.76 10.74 -3.67
CA ASP A 66 -15.11 10.70 -3.10
C ASP A 66 -15.16 9.88 -1.79
N TRP A 67 -14.44 8.76 -1.67
CA TRP A 67 -14.60 7.81 -0.55
C TRP A 67 -13.49 7.87 0.50
N VAL A 68 -12.31 8.35 0.13
CA VAL A 68 -11.12 8.36 0.99
C VAL A 68 -10.81 9.78 1.42
N VAL A 69 -10.63 10.70 0.47
CA VAL A 69 -10.37 12.12 0.79
C VAL A 69 -11.60 12.78 1.40
N GLY A 70 -12.78 12.51 0.85
CA GLY A 70 -14.06 12.99 1.35
C GLY A 70 -14.61 12.28 2.59
N ALA A 71 -13.84 11.39 3.23
CA ALA A 71 -14.28 10.65 4.41
C ALA A 71 -14.47 11.59 5.63
N ASN A 72 -15.61 11.45 6.30
CA ASN A 72 -15.94 12.25 7.48
C ASN A 72 -15.25 11.72 8.74
N ALA A 73 -15.18 12.56 9.78
CA ALA A 73 -14.78 12.10 11.10
C ALA A 73 -15.75 11.02 11.60
N GLY A 74 -15.22 9.85 11.95
CA GLY A 74 -16.00 8.70 12.40
C GLY A 74 -16.29 7.65 11.32
N ASP A 75 -16.01 7.94 10.05
CA ASP A 75 -16.01 6.92 9.01
C ASP A 75 -14.88 5.90 9.24
N LYS A 76 -15.07 4.66 8.76
CA LYS A 76 -14.03 3.63 8.85
C LYS A 76 -12.79 4.09 8.08
N PRO A 77 -11.58 3.94 8.64
CA PRO A 77 -10.36 4.22 7.91
C PRO A 77 -10.23 3.28 6.69
N TRP A 78 -9.43 3.71 5.71
CA TRP A 78 -9.15 2.95 4.50
C TRP A 78 -7.72 2.41 4.52
N VAL A 79 -7.54 1.16 4.15
CA VAL A 79 -6.22 0.59 3.83
C VAL A 79 -6.20 0.30 2.34
N ILE A 80 -5.37 1.02 1.60
CA ILE A 80 -5.31 0.96 0.14
C ILE A 80 -3.98 0.36 -0.27
N MET A 81 -4.06 -0.65 -1.12
CA MET A 81 -2.90 -1.24 -1.78
C MET A 81 -2.72 -0.65 -3.19
N PHE A 82 -1.48 -0.34 -3.51
CA PHE A 82 -1.01 0.13 -4.81
C PHE A 82 -0.19 -0.97 -5.47
N ALA A 83 -0.74 -1.59 -6.52
CA ALA A 83 -0.09 -2.71 -7.19
C ALA A 83 -0.55 -2.83 -8.65
N TYR A 84 0.14 -3.65 -9.44
CA TYR A 84 -0.28 -3.88 -10.82
C TYR A 84 -1.60 -4.63 -10.87
N THR A 85 -2.55 -4.15 -11.66
CA THR A 85 -3.68 -5.01 -12.02
C THR A 85 -3.11 -6.23 -12.78
N PRO A 86 -3.52 -7.47 -12.45
CA PRO A 86 -2.93 -8.69 -13.02
C PRO A 86 -3.07 -8.86 -14.55
N LEU A 87 -3.61 -7.87 -15.25
CA LEU A 87 -3.91 -7.87 -16.69
C LEU A 87 -2.69 -7.56 -17.58
N TYR A 88 -1.66 -6.93 -17.03
CA TYR A 88 -0.63 -6.32 -17.87
C TYR A 88 0.60 -7.21 -18.12
N MET A 89 1.03 -8.06 -17.18
CA MET A 89 2.25 -8.87 -17.33
C MET A 89 2.28 -10.11 -16.41
N GLY A 90 2.17 -11.32 -16.98
CA GLY A 90 2.13 -12.58 -16.21
C GLY A 90 3.29 -12.83 -15.23
N SER A 91 4.50 -12.33 -15.53
CA SER A 91 5.68 -12.48 -14.66
C SER A 91 5.72 -11.52 -13.47
N LEU A 92 4.98 -10.40 -13.51
CA LEU A 92 4.86 -9.45 -12.40
C LEU A 92 3.69 -9.77 -11.46
N ASN A 93 2.89 -10.78 -11.80
CA ASN A 93 1.64 -11.04 -11.09
C ASN A 93 1.85 -11.74 -9.75
N GLN A 94 2.94 -12.49 -9.52
CA GLN A 94 3.08 -13.26 -8.29
C GLN A 94 3.12 -12.40 -7.00
N PRO A 95 3.86 -11.28 -6.92
CA PRO A 95 3.80 -10.39 -5.76
C PRO A 95 2.42 -9.75 -5.58
N THR A 96 1.79 -9.31 -6.68
CA THR A 96 0.43 -8.76 -6.67
C THR A 96 -0.58 -9.81 -6.17
N ASP A 97 -0.56 -11.03 -6.70
CA ASP A 97 -1.49 -12.11 -6.36
C ASP A 97 -1.37 -12.49 -4.88
N ASN A 98 -0.15 -12.62 -4.39
CA ASN A 98 0.13 -12.89 -2.97
C ASN A 98 -0.45 -11.78 -2.07
N MET A 99 -0.29 -10.52 -2.49
CA MET A 99 -0.75 -9.38 -1.72
C MET A 99 -2.24 -9.13 -1.84
N MET A 100 -2.86 -9.44 -2.97
CA MET A 100 -4.31 -9.46 -3.13
C MET A 100 -4.95 -10.50 -2.22
N ARG A 101 -4.36 -11.70 -2.11
CA ARG A 101 -4.82 -12.72 -1.15
C ARG A 101 -4.71 -12.21 0.28
N ASN A 102 -3.60 -11.58 0.64
CA ASN A 102 -3.44 -10.99 1.97
C ASN A 102 -4.50 -9.90 2.21
N LEU A 103 -4.72 -9.00 1.25
CA LEU A 103 -5.70 -7.92 1.35
C LEU A 103 -7.13 -8.44 1.49
N ALA A 104 -7.50 -9.49 0.75
CA ALA A 104 -8.79 -10.13 0.88
C ALA A 104 -8.99 -10.78 2.26
N CYS A 105 -7.96 -11.42 2.80
CA CYS A 105 -8.01 -11.97 4.15
C CYS A 105 -8.09 -10.88 5.22
N LEU A 106 -7.38 -9.77 5.06
CA LEU A 106 -7.52 -8.60 5.94
C LEU A 106 -8.95 -8.05 5.88
N ALA A 107 -9.52 -7.89 4.69
CA ALA A 107 -10.89 -7.42 4.53
C ALA A 107 -11.92 -8.36 5.20
N LYS A 108 -11.70 -9.68 5.14
CA LYS A 108 -12.55 -10.66 5.83
C LYS A 108 -12.47 -10.56 7.37
N VAL A 109 -11.31 -10.21 7.92
CA VAL A 109 -11.07 -10.17 9.38
C VAL A 109 -11.38 -8.79 9.97
N TYR A 110 -11.02 -7.73 9.25
CA TYR A 110 -11.09 -6.33 9.71
C TYR A 110 -12.17 -5.51 9.02
N GLY A 111 -12.94 -6.05 8.06
CA GLY A 111 -13.93 -5.31 7.27
C GLY A 111 -15.01 -4.57 8.08
N ASP A 112 -15.28 -5.04 9.30
CA ASP A 112 -16.20 -4.37 10.22
C ASP A 112 -15.61 -3.09 10.82
N ARG A 113 -14.28 -2.93 10.82
CA ARG A 113 -13.56 -1.79 11.39
C ARG A 113 -12.89 -0.92 10.33
N ILE A 114 -12.50 -1.49 9.19
CA ILE A 114 -11.61 -0.88 8.20
C ILE A 114 -12.11 -1.20 6.80
N ASN A 115 -12.08 -0.21 5.91
CA ASN A 115 -12.34 -0.39 4.49
C ASN A 115 -11.05 -0.78 3.76
N PHE A 116 -11.14 -1.64 2.75
CA PHE A 116 -9.98 -2.09 1.99
C PHE A 116 -10.11 -1.71 0.51
N GLY A 117 -9.06 -1.07 -0.01
CA GLY A 117 -9.01 -0.56 -1.36
C GLY A 117 -7.85 -1.14 -2.17
N PHE A 118 -8.04 -1.20 -3.48
CA PHE A 118 -6.99 -1.48 -4.45
C PHE A 118 -6.97 -0.37 -5.50
N MET A 119 -5.79 0.13 -5.82
CA MET A 119 -5.57 1.00 -6.97
C MET A 119 -4.51 0.38 -7.89
N ASP A 120 -4.79 0.41 -9.20
CA ASP A 120 -3.81 0.02 -10.20
C ASP A 120 -2.59 0.94 -10.14
N PHE A 121 -1.39 0.36 -10.12
CA PHE A 121 -0.13 1.08 -10.04
C PHE A 121 -0.05 2.29 -10.98
N ARG A 122 -0.37 2.12 -12.27
CA ARG A 122 -0.24 3.21 -13.26
C ARG A 122 -1.27 4.31 -13.03
N ALA A 123 -2.51 3.93 -12.75
CA ALA A 123 -3.56 4.90 -12.45
C ALA A 123 -3.28 5.63 -11.13
N SER A 124 -2.67 4.93 -10.18
CA SER A 124 -2.48 5.40 -8.82
C SER A 124 -1.29 6.33 -8.60
N GLU A 125 -0.43 6.51 -9.60
CA GLU A 125 0.75 7.37 -9.51
C GLU A 125 0.37 8.79 -9.05
N LYS A 126 -0.79 9.28 -9.53
CA LYS A 126 -1.41 10.56 -9.12
C LYS A 126 -1.69 10.65 -7.63
N VAL A 127 -1.89 9.52 -6.95
CA VAL A 127 -2.14 9.43 -5.51
C VAL A 127 -0.86 9.08 -4.76
N SER A 128 -0.11 8.06 -5.17
CA SER A 128 1.06 7.58 -4.43
C SER A 128 2.18 8.62 -4.33
N GLU A 129 2.36 9.45 -5.37
CA GLU A 129 3.31 10.57 -5.40
C GLU A 129 2.97 11.70 -4.40
N ASN A 130 1.79 11.69 -3.79
CA ASN A 130 1.48 12.62 -2.70
C ASN A 130 2.14 12.23 -1.38
N TYR A 131 2.62 10.98 -1.26
CA TYR A 131 2.97 10.39 0.03
C TYR A 131 4.44 9.96 0.17
N ASP A 132 5.29 10.45 -0.72
CA ASP A 132 6.74 10.19 -0.74
C ASP A 132 7.08 8.69 -0.76
N ILE A 133 6.21 7.89 -1.37
CA ILE A 133 6.45 6.47 -1.59
C ILE A 133 7.08 6.32 -2.96
N ASN A 134 8.39 6.02 -2.98
CA ASN A 134 9.05 5.73 -4.23
C ASN A 134 8.63 4.33 -4.71
N LEU A 135 7.69 4.25 -5.64
CA LEU A 135 7.24 2.98 -6.17
C LEU A 135 8.10 2.56 -7.38
N ASP A 136 9.26 1.96 -7.11
CA ASP A 136 10.10 1.41 -8.17
C ASP A 136 9.53 0.12 -8.75
N TYR A 137 9.51 0.06 -10.09
CA TYR A 137 9.12 -1.10 -10.89
C TYR A 137 9.88 -2.36 -10.46
N GLY A 138 9.12 -3.39 -10.03
CA GLY A 138 9.65 -4.72 -9.70
C GLY A 138 10.46 -4.82 -8.40
N LYS A 139 10.62 -3.72 -7.65
CA LYS A 139 11.37 -3.71 -6.37
C LYS A 139 10.50 -3.33 -5.17
N ILE A 140 9.66 -2.30 -5.32
CA ILE A 140 8.96 -1.67 -4.19
C ILE A 140 7.44 -1.88 -4.27
N THR A 141 6.88 -2.07 -5.47
CA THR A 141 5.51 -2.56 -5.61
C THR A 141 5.38 -4.02 -5.14
N PRO A 142 4.34 -4.35 -4.36
CA PRO A 142 3.21 -3.50 -3.99
C PRO A 142 3.45 -2.65 -2.73
N ALA A 143 2.80 -1.49 -2.64
CA ALA A 143 2.83 -0.62 -1.47
C ALA A 143 1.46 -0.45 -0.84
N ILE A 144 1.42 -0.05 0.44
CA ILE A 144 0.19 0.12 1.21
C ILE A 144 0.21 1.45 1.95
N ILE A 145 -0.93 2.11 1.97
CA ILE A 145 -1.18 3.31 2.77
C ILE A 145 -2.49 3.12 3.54
N ALA A 146 -2.46 3.40 4.84
CA ALA A 146 -3.67 3.59 5.60
C ALA A 146 -4.08 5.08 5.59
N PHE A 147 -5.37 5.34 5.53
CA PHE A 147 -5.97 6.67 5.54
C PHE A 147 -6.98 6.71 6.66
N ASP A 148 -6.81 7.66 7.57
CA ASP A 148 -7.75 7.92 8.65
C ASP A 148 -7.89 9.41 8.82
N HIS A 149 -9.10 9.92 8.58
CA HIS A 149 -9.53 11.31 8.71
C HIS A 149 -8.44 12.37 8.43
N GLU A 150 -8.42 12.89 7.21
CA GLU A 150 -7.46 13.89 6.71
C GLU A 150 -5.98 13.48 6.76
N LYS A 151 -5.65 12.26 7.24
CA LYS A 151 -4.28 11.79 7.40
C LYS A 151 -4.02 10.50 6.64
N ALA A 152 -2.81 10.39 6.12
CA ALA A 152 -2.27 9.23 5.45
C ALA A 152 -1.06 8.68 6.22
N TYR A 153 -0.92 7.36 6.18
CA TYR A 153 0.05 6.59 6.94
C TYR A 153 0.65 5.52 6.03
N PRO A 154 1.70 5.84 5.27
CA PRO A 154 2.40 4.87 4.43
C PRO A 154 3.03 3.75 5.27
N ALA A 155 2.78 2.50 4.88
CA ALA A 155 3.42 1.35 5.51
C ALA A 155 4.93 1.32 5.21
N ASN A 156 5.70 0.71 6.10
CA ASN A 156 7.11 0.44 5.87
C ASN A 156 7.30 -0.56 4.70
N LEU A 157 8.37 -0.39 3.92
CA LEU A 157 8.69 -1.20 2.72
C LEU A 157 8.78 -2.72 2.97
N SER A 158 8.96 -3.15 4.22
CA SER A 158 9.07 -4.57 4.59
C SER A 158 7.75 -5.23 5.04
N THR A 159 6.64 -4.49 4.97
CA THR A 159 5.32 -4.89 5.50
C THR A 159 4.49 -5.63 4.45
N LEU A 160 4.96 -6.79 3.99
CA LEU A 160 4.27 -7.58 2.96
C LEU A 160 3.87 -9.00 3.39
N SER A 161 4.30 -9.46 4.57
CA SER A 161 3.81 -10.72 5.13
C SER A 161 2.47 -10.52 5.83
N ALA A 162 1.61 -11.55 5.83
CA ALA A 162 0.28 -11.51 6.44
C ALA A 162 0.29 -10.98 7.90
N GLN A 163 1.29 -11.38 8.68
CA GLN A 163 1.43 -11.01 10.10
C GLN A 163 1.83 -9.54 10.26
N LYS A 164 2.80 -9.08 9.45
CA LYS A 164 3.19 -7.66 9.45
C LYS A 164 2.07 -6.77 8.96
N LEU A 165 1.27 -7.25 8.00
CA LEU A 165 0.09 -6.54 7.52
C LEU A 165 -0.98 -6.43 8.60
N ALA A 166 -1.29 -7.51 9.31
CA ALA A 166 -2.21 -7.46 10.44
C ALA A 166 -1.73 -6.47 11.52
N TYR A 167 -0.44 -6.54 11.87
CA TYR A 167 0.16 -5.60 12.82
C TYR A 167 0.06 -4.15 12.34
N PHE A 168 0.38 -3.87 11.08
CA PHE A 168 0.22 -2.54 10.49
C PHE A 168 -1.23 -2.07 10.55
N VAL A 169 -2.19 -2.91 10.17
CA VAL A 169 -3.63 -2.57 10.17
C VAL A 169 -4.13 -2.19 11.57
N GLU A 170 -3.57 -2.78 12.62
CA GLU A 170 -3.89 -2.44 14.02
C GLU A 170 -3.14 -1.20 14.52
N ASN A 171 -1.95 -0.94 13.99
CA ASN A 171 -1.00 0.04 14.53
C ASN A 171 -0.59 1.12 13.54
N PHE A 172 -1.31 1.32 12.43
CA PHE A 172 -0.86 2.17 11.30
C PHE A 172 -0.63 3.63 11.68
N LYS A 173 -1.19 4.11 12.79
CA LYS A 173 -0.95 5.48 13.28
C LYS A 173 0.45 5.67 13.86
N THR A 174 1.10 4.58 14.26
CA THR A 174 2.40 4.55 14.93
C THR A 174 3.45 3.72 14.19
N ASP A 175 3.03 2.71 13.41
CA ASP A 175 3.90 1.88 12.56
C ASP A 175 3.78 2.31 11.10
N CYS A 176 4.35 3.46 10.76
CA CYS A 176 4.36 4.00 9.41
C CYS A 176 5.73 4.60 9.09
N GLN A 177 6.06 4.64 7.81
CA GLN A 177 7.29 5.25 7.33
C GLN A 177 7.29 6.76 7.59
N PHE A 178 6.17 7.41 7.28
CA PHE A 178 5.97 8.86 7.40
C PHE A 178 4.57 9.11 7.95
N CYS A 179 4.45 9.14 9.28
CA CYS A 179 3.15 9.11 9.95
C CYS A 179 2.40 10.44 9.91
N GLY A 180 1.09 10.38 9.62
CA GLY A 180 0.20 11.54 9.75
C GLY A 180 0.37 12.59 8.66
N GLN A 181 0.77 12.18 7.45
CA GLN A 181 0.82 13.07 6.31
C GLN A 181 -0.57 13.60 5.97
N LYS A 182 -0.68 14.86 5.54
CA LYS A 182 -1.96 15.41 5.10
C LYS A 182 -2.48 14.65 3.87
N MET A 183 -3.71 14.18 3.93
CA MET A 183 -4.40 13.56 2.79
C MET A 183 -4.65 14.59 1.69
N ARG A 184 -4.51 14.17 0.42
CA ARG A 184 -4.52 15.05 -0.74
C ARG A 184 -5.33 14.40 -1.85
N GLU A 185 -5.99 15.24 -2.62
CA GLU A 185 -6.62 14.83 -3.87
C GLU A 185 -5.59 14.25 -4.85
N PRO A 186 -6.00 13.40 -5.80
CA PRO A 186 -5.14 12.95 -6.89
C PRO A 186 -4.51 14.13 -7.61
N ARG A 187 -3.21 14.04 -7.88
CA ARG A 187 -2.51 15.03 -8.69
C ARG A 187 -3.07 15.04 -10.12
N THR A 188 -2.98 16.20 -10.74
CA THR A 188 -3.18 16.31 -12.19
C THR A 188 -1.92 15.88 -12.93
N GLU A 189 -2.07 15.44 -14.18
CA GLU A 189 -0.92 15.09 -15.04
C GLU A 189 0.03 16.26 -15.21
N LEU A 190 -0.49 17.49 -15.33
CA LEU A 190 0.33 18.69 -15.39
C LEU A 190 1.16 18.89 -14.12
N THR A 191 0.56 18.75 -12.95
CA THR A 191 1.30 18.90 -11.67
C THR A 191 2.35 17.80 -11.47
N MET A 192 2.08 16.59 -11.93
CA MET A 192 3.08 15.52 -11.91
C MET A 192 4.22 15.80 -12.89
N TYR A 193 3.90 16.21 -14.12
CA TYR A 193 4.91 16.58 -15.11
C TYR A 193 5.83 17.69 -14.61
N LEU A 194 5.28 18.72 -13.96
CA LEU A 194 6.07 19.79 -13.35
C LEU A 194 6.97 19.28 -12.23
N GLU A 195 6.47 18.37 -11.37
CA GLU A 195 7.29 17.80 -10.30
C GLU A 195 8.43 16.93 -10.84
N TYR A 196 8.14 16.08 -11.84
CA TYR A 196 9.18 15.30 -12.51
C TYR A 196 10.20 16.18 -13.21
N THR A 197 9.74 17.23 -13.91
CA THR A 197 10.64 18.19 -14.57
C THR A 197 11.53 18.89 -13.55
N LYS A 198 10.95 19.36 -12.43
CA LYS A 198 11.70 19.95 -11.32
C LYS A 198 12.74 18.98 -10.76
N ASN A 199 12.38 17.72 -10.54
CA ASN A 199 13.30 16.70 -10.02
C ASN A 199 14.41 16.37 -11.04
N THR A 200 14.09 16.29 -12.33
CA THR A 200 15.09 16.10 -13.40
C THR A 200 16.05 17.28 -13.46
N LEU A 201 15.55 18.52 -13.36
CA LEU A 201 16.39 19.71 -13.36
C LEU A 201 17.28 19.77 -12.11
N ALA A 202 16.71 19.51 -10.92
CA ALA A 202 17.45 19.49 -9.66
C ALA A 202 18.57 18.43 -9.64
N ASN A 203 18.36 17.31 -10.33
CA ASN A 203 19.35 16.24 -10.49
C ASN A 203 20.24 16.40 -11.72
N SER A 204 20.10 17.48 -12.50
CA SER A 204 20.96 17.71 -13.65
C SER A 204 22.36 18.13 -13.22
N GLU A 205 23.39 17.62 -13.91
CA GLU A 205 24.79 17.98 -13.63
C GLU A 205 24.98 19.50 -13.65
N ILE A 206 24.32 20.21 -14.57
CA ILE A 206 24.39 21.67 -14.66
C ILE A 206 23.88 22.34 -13.38
N TYR A 207 22.76 21.88 -12.82
CA TYR A 207 22.24 22.44 -11.57
C TYR A 207 23.16 22.13 -10.40
N VAL A 208 23.64 20.90 -10.28
CA VAL A 208 24.56 20.46 -9.22
C VAL A 208 25.89 21.22 -9.29
N ASP A 209 26.48 21.33 -10.48
CA ASP A 209 27.72 22.05 -10.71
C ASP A 209 27.57 23.54 -10.45
N THR A 210 26.45 24.12 -10.88
CA THR A 210 26.13 25.52 -10.56
C THR A 210 25.98 25.68 -9.06
N TYR A 211 25.17 24.85 -8.39
CA TYR A 211 24.98 24.90 -6.94
C TYR A 211 26.30 24.76 -6.17
N ASN A 212 27.17 23.83 -6.55
CA ASN A 212 28.48 23.63 -5.93
C ASN A 212 29.43 24.81 -6.20
N PHE A 213 29.52 25.29 -7.44
CA PHE A 213 30.30 26.48 -7.80
C PHE A 213 29.87 27.69 -7.00
N LEU A 214 28.55 27.87 -6.90
CA LEU A 214 27.95 28.88 -6.06
C LEU A 214 28.46 28.63 -4.61
N GLN A 215 28.10 27.53 -3.96
CA GLN A 215 28.49 27.23 -2.57
C GLN A 215 29.96 27.56 -2.22
N GLU A 216 30.89 27.18 -3.08
CA GLU A 216 32.33 27.44 -2.95
C GLU A 216 32.70 28.94 -3.01
N LYS A 217 32.00 29.74 -3.81
CA LYS A 217 32.36 31.14 -4.09
C LYS A 217 31.73 32.17 -3.18
N THR A 218 30.58 31.88 -2.56
CA THR A 218 29.94 32.84 -1.64
C THR A 218 29.88 32.35 -0.19
N ASN A 219 30.44 31.18 0.10
CA ASN A 219 30.55 30.66 1.45
C ASN A 219 29.18 30.57 2.16
N ASN A 220 28.15 30.07 1.45
CA ASN A 220 26.75 29.93 1.88
C ASN A 220 25.96 31.23 2.17
N THR A 221 26.49 32.42 1.90
CA THR A 221 25.81 33.70 2.26
C THR A 221 24.50 33.99 1.54
N TRP A 222 24.20 33.29 0.45
CA TRP A 222 22.98 33.44 -0.36
C TRP A 222 21.85 32.43 -0.14
N VAL A 223 22.11 31.32 0.56
CA VAL A 223 21.13 30.21 0.70
C VAL A 223 20.39 30.30 2.04
N HIS A 224 20.89 31.11 2.98
CA HIS A 224 20.32 31.28 4.31
C HIS A 224 20.25 32.75 4.72
N ASP A 225 19.58 33.58 3.92
CA ASP A 225 18.96 34.80 4.43
C ASP A 225 17.45 34.55 4.49
N SER A 226 17.00 34.01 5.64
CA SER A 226 15.59 33.94 6.04
C SER A 226 15.46 34.47 7.45
#